data_AF-A0A2V8V0J7-F1
#
_entry.id   AF-A0A2V8V0J7-F1
#
_cell.length_a   1.000
_cell.length_b   1.000
_cell.length_c   1.000
_cell.angle_alpha   90.00
_cell.angle_beta   90.00
_cell.angle_gamma   90.00
#
_symmetry.space_group_name_H-M   'P 1'
#
loop_
_entity.id
_entity.type
_entity.pdbx_description
1 polymer ?
#
loop_
_entity_poly.entity_id
_entity_poly.type
_entity_poly.pdbx_seq_one_letter_code
_entity_poly.pdbx_strand_id
1 'polypeptide(L)'
;MNLSHDSELKGVVQGLRAMNRYDNASWINLVNMGYVYLGDSESARQFRSELARERPDSTWAVQAAIQQWEATHQPPNTTQAGFIAWGIARVEFLKWLHEKKPHSEAATSEYLNAALVYESRLPTDEALAVADLALRATASAGFLPFDPHFEVAELYLHHHARLGEVPGLLSEAVQKVERDNHDLLTSEQGAERANQQIAWAQLRADSDLAEYWLQKNDTQQAGIAARRAGADLARLTPAANAQHNQRVFYQTEEKRWSKLAERVGIEAALLFQPQQVDWAKVARIPLSDFQATDLTGRRWTLQDWKGKVVLVNMWATWCTPCRAELPYIQKLHEAFRGRLDRIVISIDVDSDAELARRLVREHGYTFPVLNSRRLADHINFENGVPQNRIVDAQGRLLVEPVEGTGDAWVGMVKALMDEVK
;
A
#
# COMPACT_ATOMS: atom_id res chain seq x y z
N MET A 1 17.31 -23.38 5.46
CA MET A 1 18.63 -23.32 6.15
C MET A 1 18.57 -22.15 7.12
N ASN A 2 18.83 -22.39 8.39
CA ASN A 2 18.77 -21.36 9.43
C ASN A 2 20.11 -20.60 9.42
N LEU A 3 20.24 -19.57 8.57
CA LEU A 3 21.51 -18.89 8.27
C LEU A 3 21.86 -17.76 9.27
N SER A 4 21.09 -17.58 10.34
CA SER A 4 21.23 -16.48 11.31
C SER A 4 22.41 -16.64 12.30
N HIS A 5 23.27 -17.64 12.14
CA HIS A 5 24.31 -18.00 13.12
C HIS A 5 25.71 -18.17 12.52
N ASP A 6 25.94 -17.73 11.28
CA ASP A 6 27.23 -17.95 10.64
C ASP A 6 28.29 -16.95 11.16
N SER A 7 29.07 -17.40 12.14
CA SER A 7 30.17 -16.61 12.73
C SER A 7 31.18 -16.14 11.68
N GLU A 8 31.31 -16.88 10.58
CA GLU A 8 32.16 -16.53 9.44
C GLU A 8 31.61 -15.32 8.69
N LEU A 9 30.30 -15.28 8.42
CA LEU A 9 29.65 -14.13 7.78
C LEU A 9 29.72 -12.88 8.66
N LYS A 10 29.59 -13.01 9.99
CA LYS A 10 29.78 -11.88 10.91
C LYS A 10 31.20 -11.30 10.80
N GLY A 11 32.22 -12.18 10.74
CA GLY A 11 33.61 -11.78 10.52
C GLY A 11 33.82 -11.09 9.16
N VAL A 12 33.18 -11.59 8.10
CA VAL A 12 33.22 -10.98 6.76
C VAL A 12 32.59 -9.58 6.76
N VAL A 13 31.41 -9.40 7.38
CA VAL A 13 30.74 -8.09 7.45
C VAL A 13 31.58 -7.11 8.27
N GLN A 14 32.20 -7.53 9.37
CA GLN A 14 33.12 -6.70 10.14
C GLN A 14 34.39 -6.35 9.34
N GLY A 15 34.95 -7.30 8.60
CA GLY A 15 36.10 -7.07 7.72
C GLY A 15 35.78 -6.09 6.60
N LEU A 16 34.62 -6.22 5.96
CA LEU A 16 34.11 -5.25 4.99
C LEU A 16 33.93 -3.89 5.66
N ARG A 17 33.29 -3.83 6.83
CA ARG A 17 33.06 -2.59 7.58
C ARG A 17 34.36 -1.83 7.86
N ALA A 18 35.42 -2.54 8.25
CA ALA A 18 36.72 -1.96 8.56
C ALA A 18 37.40 -1.27 7.35
N MET A 19 36.97 -1.55 6.12
CA MET A 19 37.52 -0.92 4.92
C MET A 19 37.11 0.55 4.76
N ASN A 20 36.05 1.01 5.45
CA ASN A 20 35.61 2.42 5.50
C ASN A 20 35.51 3.12 4.12
N ARG A 21 34.97 2.42 3.11
CA ARG A 21 34.86 2.94 1.73
C ARG A 21 33.54 3.69 1.51
N TYR A 22 33.30 4.73 2.30
CA TYR A 22 32.03 5.48 2.25
C TYR A 22 31.72 6.08 0.87
N ASP A 23 32.73 6.38 0.07
CA ASP A 23 32.62 6.84 -1.31
C ASP A 23 32.13 5.78 -2.30
N ASN A 24 32.28 4.48 -1.98
CA ASN A 24 31.98 3.36 -2.86
C ASN A 24 30.57 2.77 -2.65
N ALA A 25 29.68 2.93 -3.63
CA ALA A 25 28.29 2.46 -3.54
C ALA A 25 28.15 0.93 -3.40
N SER A 26 28.98 0.15 -4.09
CA SER A 26 28.96 -1.32 -4.01
C SER A 26 29.35 -1.80 -2.62
N TRP A 27 30.37 -1.19 -2.02
CA TRP A 27 30.78 -1.48 -0.65
C TRP A 27 29.67 -1.13 0.35
N ILE A 28 29.05 0.06 0.21
CA ILE A 28 27.93 0.48 1.06
C ILE A 28 26.82 -0.58 1.02
N ASN A 29 26.43 -1.02 -0.18
CA ASN A 29 25.37 -2.00 -0.35
C ASN A 29 25.74 -3.35 0.29
N LEU A 30 26.97 -3.83 0.07
CA LEU A 30 27.45 -5.10 0.64
C LEU A 30 27.46 -5.10 2.17
N VAL A 31 27.94 -4.02 2.79
CA VAL A 31 27.96 -3.91 4.26
C VAL A 31 26.54 -3.84 4.82
N ASN A 32 25.67 -3.03 4.20
CA ASN A 32 24.28 -2.88 4.66
C ASN A 32 23.49 -4.20 4.51
N MET A 33 23.59 -4.88 3.36
CA MET A 33 22.99 -6.20 3.15
C MET A 33 23.55 -7.23 4.12
N GLY A 34 24.86 -7.19 4.40
CA GLY A 34 25.49 -8.06 5.38
C GLY A 34 24.84 -7.99 6.77
N TYR A 35 24.60 -6.78 7.30
CA TYR A 35 23.90 -6.63 8.57
C TYR A 35 22.44 -7.10 8.52
N VAL A 36 21.73 -6.84 7.43
CA VAL A 36 20.34 -7.32 7.22
C VAL A 36 20.30 -8.85 7.23
N TYR A 37 21.20 -9.51 6.51
CA TYR A 37 21.29 -10.98 6.46
C TYR A 37 21.61 -11.61 7.83
N LEU A 38 22.44 -10.94 8.63
CA LEU A 38 22.76 -11.37 10.00
C LEU A 38 21.62 -11.12 11.00
N GLY A 39 20.56 -10.40 10.61
CA GLY A 39 19.52 -9.95 11.53
C GLY A 39 20.01 -8.89 12.54
N ASP A 40 21.18 -8.29 12.30
CA ASP A 40 21.78 -7.28 13.17
C ASP A 40 21.23 -5.89 12.84
N SER A 41 19.97 -5.69 13.24
CA SER A 41 19.22 -4.47 12.93
C SER A 41 19.78 -3.21 13.61
N GLU A 42 20.46 -3.37 14.75
CA GLU A 42 21.12 -2.28 15.46
C GLU A 42 22.34 -1.79 14.69
N SER A 43 23.25 -2.69 14.31
CA SER A 43 24.43 -2.32 13.53
C SER A 43 24.05 -1.79 12.15
N ALA A 44 23.02 -2.35 11.50
CA ALA A 44 22.48 -1.80 10.25
C ALA A 44 21.98 -0.37 10.40
N ARG A 45 21.34 -0.03 11.53
CA ARG A 45 20.86 1.32 11.82
C ARG A 45 22.03 2.27 12.09
N GLN A 46 22.97 1.87 12.93
CA GLN A 46 24.17 2.65 13.23
C GLN A 46 24.97 2.95 11.96
N PHE A 47 25.18 1.94 11.10
CA PHE A 47 25.87 2.12 9.82
C PHE A 47 25.15 3.10 8.90
N ARG A 48 23.82 3.02 8.78
CA ARG A 48 23.03 3.99 7.98
C ARG A 48 23.09 5.40 8.56
N SER A 49 23.09 5.55 9.89
CA SER A 49 23.30 6.85 10.54
C SER A 49 24.72 7.40 10.36
N GLU A 50 25.74 6.55 10.23
CA GLU A 50 27.09 6.96 9.85
C GLU A 50 27.16 7.38 8.38
N LEU A 51 26.59 6.60 7.47
CA LEU A 51 26.50 6.94 6.04
C LEU A 51 25.81 8.28 5.82
N ALA A 52 24.74 8.55 6.56
CA ALA A 52 24.03 9.83 6.51
C ALA A 52 24.93 11.02 6.90
N ARG A 53 25.83 10.83 7.87
CA ARG A 53 26.78 11.85 8.34
C ARG A 53 27.93 12.06 7.36
N GLU A 54 28.52 10.97 6.87
CA GLU A 54 29.66 11.00 5.94
C GLU A 54 29.25 11.41 4.51
N ARG A 55 27.99 11.15 4.13
CA ARG A 55 27.43 11.50 2.81
C ARG A 55 26.10 12.22 2.95
N PRO A 56 26.13 13.53 3.31
CA PRO A 56 24.93 14.31 3.56
C PRO A 56 23.93 14.33 2.42
N ASP A 57 24.36 14.20 1.15
CA ASP A 57 23.46 14.27 -0.01
C ASP A 57 23.04 12.90 -0.57
N SER A 58 23.47 11.81 0.07
CA SER A 58 23.10 10.45 -0.31
C SER A 58 21.65 10.12 0.03
N THR A 59 21.10 9.10 -0.64
CA THR A 59 19.80 8.50 -0.30
C THR A 59 19.72 8.10 1.18
N TRP A 60 20.82 7.65 1.78
CA TRP A 60 20.85 7.29 3.21
C TRP A 60 20.64 8.48 4.12
N ALA A 61 21.19 9.65 3.78
CA ALA A 61 20.97 10.87 4.55
C ALA A 61 19.53 11.36 4.44
N VAL A 62 18.93 11.25 3.25
CA VAL A 62 17.50 11.55 3.03
C VAL A 62 16.63 10.63 3.90
N GLN A 63 16.86 9.32 3.83
CA GLN A 63 16.10 8.33 4.61
C GLN A 63 16.29 8.50 6.12
N ALA A 64 17.50 8.82 6.59
CA ALA A 64 17.75 9.08 8.00
C ALA A 64 17.00 10.33 8.49
N ALA A 65 16.96 11.39 7.68
CA ALA A 65 16.20 12.61 8.00
C ALA A 65 14.70 12.32 8.10
N ILE A 66 14.15 11.54 7.16
CA ILE A 66 12.74 11.09 7.18
C ILE A 66 12.44 10.30 8.45
N GLN A 67 13.26 9.29 8.77
CA GLN A 67 13.07 8.46 9.97
C GLN A 67 13.10 9.30 11.26
N GLN A 68 13.99 10.28 11.35
CA GLN A 68 14.08 11.17 12.51
C GLN A 68 12.83 12.06 12.65
N TRP A 69 12.32 12.58 11.52
CA TRP A 69 11.10 13.35 11.51
C TRP A 69 9.89 12.51 11.92
N GLU A 70 9.72 11.31 11.34
CA GLU A 70 8.61 10.39 11.64
C GLU A 70 8.66 9.88 13.08
N ALA A 71 9.85 9.73 13.67
CA ALA A 71 10.00 9.36 15.09
C ALA A 71 9.42 10.41 16.05
N THR A 72 9.36 11.68 15.63
CA THR A 72 8.86 12.79 16.44
C THR A 72 7.46 13.28 16.01
N HIS A 73 7.02 12.89 14.82
CA HIS A 73 5.73 13.28 14.23
C HIS A 73 4.87 12.04 13.99
N GLN A 74 4.28 11.52 15.07
CA GLN A 74 3.34 10.41 14.98
C GLN A 74 1.96 10.91 14.49
N PRO A 75 1.24 10.14 13.66
CA PRO A 75 -0.09 10.53 13.21
C PRO A 75 -1.01 10.73 14.42
N PRO A 76 -1.65 11.90 14.57
CA PRO A 76 -2.25 12.32 15.84
C PRO A 76 -3.49 11.53 16.24
N ASN A 77 -4.11 10.77 15.32
CA ASN A 77 -5.31 9.95 15.57
C ASN A 77 -5.40 8.79 14.56
N THR A 78 -6.13 7.72 14.91
CA THR A 78 -6.48 6.60 14.00
C THR A 78 -7.60 6.95 13.00
N THR A 79 -7.96 8.23 12.89
CA THR A 79 -9.01 8.70 11.98
C THR A 79 -8.43 9.08 10.62
N GLN A 80 -9.22 8.92 9.56
CA GLN A 80 -8.84 9.35 8.21
C GLN A 80 -8.38 10.82 8.17
N ALA A 81 -9.05 11.70 8.92
CA ALA A 81 -8.67 13.10 9.03
C ALA A 81 -7.29 13.30 9.70
N GLY A 82 -6.98 12.53 10.75
CA GLY A 82 -5.67 12.55 11.39
C GLY A 82 -4.54 12.11 10.45
N PHE A 83 -4.77 11.09 9.62
CA PHE A 83 -3.79 10.65 8.63
C PHE A 83 -3.57 11.66 7.51
N ILE A 84 -4.63 12.31 7.03
CA ILE A 84 -4.51 13.36 6.02
C ILE A 84 -3.67 14.53 6.58
N ALA A 85 -3.92 14.94 7.83
CA ALA A 85 -3.15 16.01 8.45
C ALA A 85 -1.66 15.65 8.59
N TRP A 86 -1.36 14.40 8.98
CA TRP A 86 0.02 13.90 9.04
C TRP A 86 0.66 13.84 7.65
N GLY A 87 -0.08 13.40 6.63
CA GLY A 87 0.39 13.35 5.25
C GLY A 87 0.77 14.72 4.71
N ILE A 88 -0.07 15.74 4.95
CA ILE A 88 0.23 17.13 4.59
C ILE A 88 1.48 17.63 5.32
N ALA A 89 1.61 17.38 6.62
CA ALA A 89 2.81 17.75 7.38
C ALA A 89 4.08 17.05 6.84
N ARG A 90 3.95 15.80 6.38
CA ARG A 90 5.05 15.06 5.74
C ARG A 90 5.43 15.67 4.40
N VAL A 91 4.48 16.13 3.59
CA VAL A 91 4.77 16.85 2.34
C VAL A 91 5.60 18.11 2.61
N GLU A 92 5.21 18.92 3.58
CA GLU A 92 5.96 20.13 3.97
C GLU A 92 7.39 19.82 4.43
N PHE A 93 7.56 18.77 5.23
CA PHE A 93 8.89 18.33 5.63
C PHE A 93 9.75 17.87 4.44
N LEU A 94 9.17 17.10 3.52
CA LEU A 94 9.88 16.59 2.35
C LEU A 94 10.20 17.70 1.34
N LYS A 95 9.33 18.69 1.20
CA LYS A 95 9.58 19.92 0.46
C LYS A 95 10.80 20.65 1.03
N TRP A 96 10.81 20.90 2.35
CA TRP A 96 11.97 21.49 3.02
C TRP A 96 13.24 20.67 2.78
N LEU A 97 13.16 19.34 2.83
CA LEU A 97 14.31 18.46 2.61
C LEU A 97 14.83 18.54 1.17
N HIS A 98 13.93 18.58 0.19
CA HIS A 98 14.25 18.82 -1.22
C HIS A 98 14.91 20.18 -1.43
N GLU A 99 14.37 21.25 -0.84
CA GLU A 99 14.95 22.60 -0.91
C GLU A 99 16.33 22.69 -0.26
N LYS A 100 16.58 21.96 0.82
CA LYS A 100 17.90 21.85 1.47
C LYS A 100 18.87 20.99 0.68
N LYS A 101 18.39 20.12 -0.21
CA LYS A 101 19.17 19.17 -1.00
C LYS A 101 18.75 19.19 -2.47
N PRO A 102 18.90 20.34 -3.17
CA PRO A 102 18.32 20.53 -4.49
C PRO A 102 18.93 19.64 -5.58
N HIS A 103 20.12 19.07 -5.32
CA HIS A 103 20.80 18.13 -6.22
C HIS A 103 20.58 16.66 -5.85
N SER A 104 19.83 16.37 -4.78
CA SER A 104 19.55 15.00 -4.37
C SER A 104 18.30 14.47 -5.09
N GLU A 105 18.51 13.52 -6.00
CA GLU A 105 17.41 12.80 -6.67
C GLU A 105 16.50 12.09 -5.66
N ALA A 106 17.07 11.52 -4.60
CA ALA A 106 16.32 10.86 -3.54
C ALA A 106 15.39 11.84 -2.80
N ALA A 107 15.88 13.04 -2.45
CA ALA A 107 15.04 14.05 -1.78
C ALA A 107 13.91 14.54 -2.72
N THR A 108 14.24 14.77 -3.99
CA THR A 108 13.26 15.15 -5.02
C THR A 108 12.20 14.07 -5.23
N SER A 109 12.61 12.80 -5.32
CA SER A 109 11.71 11.66 -5.50
C SER A 109 10.77 11.49 -4.31
N GLU A 110 11.27 11.55 -3.08
CA GLU A 110 10.43 11.46 -1.87
C GLU A 110 9.42 12.61 -1.80
N TYR A 111 9.86 13.84 -2.11
CA TYR A 111 8.96 15.00 -2.16
C TYR A 111 7.86 14.82 -3.21
N LEU A 112 8.23 14.50 -4.46
CA LEU A 112 7.25 14.33 -5.54
C LEU A 112 6.27 13.18 -5.26
N ASN A 113 6.75 12.05 -4.74
CA ASN A 113 5.92 10.91 -4.37
C ASN A 113 4.89 11.29 -3.29
N ALA A 114 5.29 12.08 -2.29
CA ALA A 114 4.37 12.56 -1.27
C ALA A 114 3.42 13.64 -1.81
N ALA A 115 3.94 14.62 -2.54
CA ALA A 115 3.19 15.78 -2.99
C ALA A 115 2.09 15.42 -4.01
N LEU A 116 2.39 14.54 -4.96
CA LEU A 116 1.41 14.09 -5.96
C LEU A 116 0.27 13.27 -5.35
N VAL A 117 0.50 12.57 -4.23
CA VAL A 117 -0.56 11.85 -3.50
C VAL A 117 -1.54 12.81 -2.80
N TYR A 118 -1.04 13.96 -2.34
CA TYR A 118 -1.83 14.95 -1.61
C TYR A 118 -2.12 16.21 -2.44
N GLU A 119 -1.98 16.16 -3.76
CA GLU A 119 -1.99 17.36 -4.62
C GLU A 119 -3.23 18.22 -4.41
N SER A 120 -4.43 17.60 -4.33
CA SER A 120 -5.71 18.30 -4.14
C SER A 120 -5.83 19.07 -2.83
N ARG A 121 -4.86 18.90 -1.92
CA ARG A 121 -4.78 19.60 -0.62
C ARG A 121 -3.72 20.67 -0.58
N LEU A 122 -2.89 20.79 -1.61
CA LEU A 122 -1.88 21.83 -1.72
C LEU A 122 -2.50 23.14 -2.18
N PRO A 123 -1.89 24.30 -1.88
CA PRO A 123 -2.18 25.53 -2.59
C PRO A 123 -1.96 25.37 -4.11
N THR A 124 -2.77 26.02 -4.94
CA THR A 124 -2.69 25.86 -6.41
C THR A 124 -1.32 26.22 -7.00
N ASP A 125 -0.68 27.28 -6.52
CA ASP A 125 0.67 27.67 -6.94
C ASP A 125 1.72 26.61 -6.61
N GLU A 126 1.60 26.01 -5.43
CA GLU A 126 2.47 24.90 -5.01
C GLU A 126 2.22 23.63 -5.82
N ALA A 127 0.95 23.26 -6.04
CA ALA A 127 0.59 22.12 -6.88
C ALA A 127 1.15 22.27 -8.30
N LEU A 128 1.07 23.48 -8.88
CA LEU A 128 1.66 23.77 -10.19
C LEU A 128 3.19 23.68 -10.19
N ALA A 129 3.86 24.09 -9.10
CA ALA A 129 5.30 23.92 -8.96
C ALA A 129 5.70 22.44 -8.86
N VAL A 130 4.89 21.61 -8.18
CA VAL A 130 5.05 20.14 -8.12
C VAL A 130 4.89 19.52 -9.50
N ALA A 131 3.86 19.92 -10.26
CA ALA A 131 3.65 19.45 -11.64
C ALA A 131 4.85 19.77 -12.54
N ASP A 132 5.33 21.03 -12.51
CA ASP A 132 6.48 21.48 -13.28
C ASP A 132 7.76 20.72 -12.90
N LEU A 133 7.95 20.43 -11.60
CA LEU A 133 9.08 19.64 -11.12
C LEU A 133 8.98 18.18 -11.57
N ALA A 134 7.81 17.57 -11.51
CA ALA A 134 7.58 16.18 -11.91
C ALA A 134 7.89 15.96 -13.39
N LEU A 135 7.34 16.82 -14.28
CA LEU A 135 7.59 16.74 -15.72
C LEU A 135 9.08 16.92 -16.06
N ARG A 136 9.77 17.85 -15.39
CA ARG A 136 11.23 18.05 -15.57
C ARG A 136 12.06 16.87 -15.07
N ALA A 137 11.69 16.27 -13.93
CA ALA A 137 12.40 15.13 -13.36
C ALA A 137 12.35 13.91 -14.30
N THR A 138 11.21 13.67 -14.94
CA THR A 138 11.04 12.63 -15.97
C THR A 138 11.91 12.88 -17.19
N ALA A 139 11.96 14.12 -17.69
CA ALA A 139 12.71 14.48 -18.89
C ALA A 139 14.24 14.44 -18.70
N SER A 140 14.73 14.63 -17.48
CA SER A 140 16.17 14.84 -17.22
C SER A 140 16.92 13.60 -16.72
N ALA A 141 16.28 12.66 -16.03
CA ALA A 141 17.01 11.57 -15.40
C ALA A 141 16.23 10.27 -15.10
N GLY A 142 14.93 10.17 -15.43
CA GLY A 142 14.17 8.91 -15.35
C GLY A 142 14.18 8.19 -13.98
N PHE A 143 14.47 8.90 -12.89
CA PHE A 143 14.59 8.31 -11.55
C PHE A 143 13.26 8.24 -10.79
N LEU A 144 12.19 8.84 -11.32
CA LEU A 144 10.86 8.60 -10.77
C LEU A 144 10.46 7.15 -11.05
N PRO A 145 9.94 6.42 -10.05
CA PRO A 145 9.53 5.03 -10.24
C PRO A 145 8.25 4.88 -11.07
N PHE A 146 7.66 5.99 -11.53
CA PHE A 146 6.45 6.05 -12.34
C PHE A 146 6.51 7.22 -13.33
N ASP A 147 5.68 7.15 -14.36
CA ASP A 147 5.42 8.26 -15.27
C ASP A 147 4.39 9.22 -14.64
N PRO A 148 4.67 10.52 -14.48
CA PRO A 148 3.80 11.44 -13.75
C PRO A 148 2.70 12.08 -14.61
N HIS A 149 2.58 11.79 -15.91
CA HIS A 149 1.67 12.51 -16.80
C HIS A 149 0.20 12.37 -16.38
N PHE A 150 -0.20 11.21 -15.87
CA PHE A 150 -1.55 11.04 -15.31
C PHE A 150 -1.76 11.87 -14.05
N GLU A 151 -0.82 11.83 -13.09
CA GLU A 151 -0.90 12.56 -11.83
C GLU A 151 -0.91 14.07 -12.07
N VAL A 152 -0.12 14.56 -13.04
CA VAL A 152 -0.10 15.97 -13.43
C VAL A 152 -1.41 16.39 -14.10
N ALA A 153 -2.00 15.53 -14.94
CA ALA A 153 -3.29 15.81 -15.57
C ALA A 153 -4.42 15.88 -14.53
N GLU A 154 -4.48 14.93 -13.59
CA GLU A 154 -5.42 14.93 -12.46
C GLU A 154 -5.24 16.18 -11.59
N LEU A 155 -3.99 16.58 -11.33
CA LEU A 155 -3.67 17.81 -10.60
C LEU A 155 -4.21 19.06 -11.30
N TYR A 156 -3.98 19.21 -12.61
CA TYR A 156 -4.52 20.32 -13.40
C TYR A 156 -6.05 20.35 -13.36
N LEU A 157 -6.71 19.19 -13.38
CA LEU A 157 -8.16 19.08 -13.26
C LEU A 157 -8.65 19.50 -11.87
N HIS A 158 -8.04 19.03 -10.79
CA HIS A 158 -8.44 19.38 -9.42
C HIS A 158 -8.25 20.86 -9.11
N HIS A 159 -7.16 21.45 -9.59
CA HIS A 159 -6.84 22.86 -9.37
C HIS A 159 -7.47 23.81 -10.39
N HIS A 160 -8.23 23.29 -11.37
CA HIS A 160 -8.80 24.06 -12.48
C HIS A 160 -7.76 24.93 -13.21
N ALA A 161 -6.53 24.42 -13.34
CA ALA A 161 -5.37 25.16 -13.82
C ALA A 161 -4.78 24.46 -15.05
N ARG A 162 -4.26 25.24 -16.01
CA ARG A 162 -3.59 24.72 -17.23
C ARG A 162 -4.39 23.64 -17.98
N LEU A 163 -5.73 23.71 -17.93
CA LEU A 163 -6.63 22.71 -18.52
C LEU A 163 -6.35 22.40 -20.00
N GLY A 164 -5.83 23.36 -20.77
CA GLY A 164 -5.46 23.14 -22.17
C GLY A 164 -4.36 22.10 -22.40
N GLU A 165 -3.56 21.79 -21.37
CA GLU A 165 -2.49 20.80 -21.42
C GLU A 165 -2.98 19.37 -21.13
N VAL A 166 -4.14 19.24 -20.45
CA VAL A 166 -4.67 17.95 -19.95
C VAL A 166 -4.77 16.89 -21.06
N PRO A 167 -5.39 17.15 -22.23
CA PRO A 167 -5.50 16.11 -23.27
C PRO A 167 -4.15 15.63 -23.79
N GLY A 168 -3.15 16.52 -23.86
CA GLY A 168 -1.80 16.18 -24.30
C GLY A 168 -1.09 15.26 -23.31
N LEU A 169 -1.19 15.58 -22.00
CA LEU A 169 -0.62 14.77 -20.92
C LEU A 169 -1.22 13.36 -20.90
N LEU A 170 -2.55 13.25 -20.98
CA LEU A 170 -3.25 11.96 -20.99
C LEU A 170 -2.87 11.12 -22.22
N SER A 171 -2.75 11.75 -23.39
CA SER A 171 -2.32 11.08 -24.61
C SER A 171 -0.88 10.56 -24.50
N GLU A 172 0.05 11.35 -23.97
CA GLU A 172 1.44 10.92 -23.78
C GLU A 172 1.53 9.75 -22.80
N ALA A 173 0.78 9.81 -21.69
CA ALA A 173 0.74 8.75 -20.68
C ALA A 173 0.30 7.40 -21.27
N VAL A 174 -0.81 7.39 -22.03
CA VAL A 174 -1.32 6.18 -22.69
C VAL A 174 -0.32 5.65 -23.71
N GLN A 175 0.21 6.52 -24.59
CA GLN A 175 1.18 6.10 -25.60
C GLN A 175 2.44 5.52 -24.98
N LYS A 176 2.88 6.04 -23.83
CA LYS A 176 4.02 5.45 -23.12
C LYS A 176 3.71 4.04 -22.63
N VAL A 177 2.55 3.81 -22.01
CA VAL A 177 2.14 2.47 -21.57
C VAL A 177 2.06 1.49 -22.75
N GLU A 178 1.54 1.93 -23.89
CA GLU A 178 1.51 1.15 -25.13
C GLU A 178 2.92 0.80 -25.64
N ARG A 179 3.84 1.78 -25.64
CA ARG A 179 5.24 1.55 -26.01
C ARG A 179 5.96 0.59 -25.07
N ASP A 180 5.80 0.77 -23.76
CA ASP A 180 6.41 -0.08 -22.73
C ASP A 180 5.91 -1.54 -22.80
N ASN A 181 4.71 -1.74 -23.34
CA ASN A 181 4.09 -3.06 -23.51
C ASN A 181 4.22 -3.63 -24.94
N HIS A 182 4.84 -2.90 -25.87
CA HIS A 182 4.87 -3.28 -27.29
C HIS A 182 5.42 -4.69 -27.52
N ASP A 183 6.54 -5.02 -26.88
CA ASP A 183 7.20 -6.33 -27.05
C ASP A 183 6.36 -7.46 -26.44
N LEU A 184 5.65 -7.19 -25.34
CA LEU A 184 4.81 -8.19 -24.66
C LEU A 184 3.59 -8.59 -25.51
N LEU A 185 3.07 -7.68 -26.33
CA LEU A 185 1.95 -7.94 -27.25
C LEU A 185 2.27 -9.00 -28.32
N THR A 186 3.55 -9.31 -28.55
CA THR A 186 3.97 -10.27 -29.58
C THR A 186 3.90 -11.74 -29.13
N SER A 187 3.66 -11.99 -27.84
CA SER A 187 3.56 -13.35 -27.26
C SER A 187 2.17 -13.60 -26.70
N GLU A 188 1.64 -14.82 -26.82
CA GLU A 188 0.28 -15.17 -26.36
C GLU A 188 0.10 -14.94 -24.84
N GLN A 189 1.09 -15.32 -24.03
CA GLN A 189 1.07 -15.10 -22.57
C GLN A 189 1.34 -13.62 -22.18
N GLY A 190 2.14 -12.89 -22.96
CA GLY A 190 2.43 -11.47 -22.71
C GLY A 190 1.30 -10.54 -23.16
N ALA A 191 0.57 -10.91 -24.21
CA ALA A 191 -0.47 -10.09 -24.81
C ALA A 191 -1.66 -9.86 -23.86
N GLU A 192 -2.06 -10.88 -23.10
CA GLU A 192 -3.12 -10.71 -22.10
C GLU A 192 -2.74 -9.66 -21.04
N ARG A 193 -1.54 -9.78 -20.47
CA ARG A 193 -1.03 -8.83 -19.47
C ARG A 193 -0.87 -7.42 -20.06
N ALA A 194 -0.31 -7.31 -21.25
CA ALA A 194 -0.13 -6.04 -21.95
C ALA A 194 -1.48 -5.37 -22.25
N ASN A 195 -2.45 -6.12 -22.76
CA ASN A 195 -3.80 -5.61 -23.03
C ASN A 195 -4.49 -5.13 -21.76
N GLN A 196 -4.33 -5.83 -20.62
CA GLN A 196 -4.86 -5.36 -19.34
C GLN A 196 -4.21 -4.04 -18.91
N GLN A 197 -2.90 -3.90 -19.00
CA GLN A 197 -2.20 -2.66 -18.63
C GLN A 197 -2.61 -1.48 -19.52
N ILE A 198 -2.73 -1.70 -20.83
CA ILE A 198 -3.19 -0.69 -21.79
C ILE A 198 -4.64 -0.30 -21.49
N ALA A 199 -5.53 -1.26 -21.23
CA ALA A 199 -6.92 -0.98 -20.88
C ALA A 199 -7.05 -0.17 -19.58
N TRP A 200 -6.22 -0.44 -18.56
CA TRP A 200 -6.18 0.38 -17.34
C TRP A 200 -5.74 1.83 -17.62
N ALA A 201 -4.72 2.02 -18.47
CA ALA A 201 -4.27 3.34 -18.86
C ALA A 201 -5.34 4.11 -19.66
N GLN A 202 -6.02 3.42 -20.59
CA GLN A 202 -7.12 3.98 -21.38
C GLN A 202 -8.31 4.36 -20.48
N LEU A 203 -8.70 3.49 -19.54
CA LEU A 203 -9.75 3.77 -18.55
C LEU A 203 -9.45 5.05 -17.75
N ARG A 204 -8.23 5.19 -17.23
CA ARG A 204 -7.83 6.40 -16.47
C ARG A 204 -7.87 7.64 -17.37
N ALA A 205 -7.28 7.57 -18.56
CA ALA A 205 -7.26 8.67 -19.52
C ALA A 205 -8.67 9.12 -19.92
N ASP A 206 -9.57 8.19 -20.22
CA ASP A 206 -10.93 8.54 -20.63
C ASP A 206 -11.79 9.05 -19.47
N SER A 207 -11.54 8.58 -18.25
CA SER A 207 -12.18 9.12 -17.05
C SER A 207 -11.77 10.58 -16.82
N ASP A 208 -10.49 10.89 -16.92
CA ASP A 208 -9.96 12.25 -16.75
C ASP A 208 -10.33 13.18 -17.92
N LEU A 209 -10.38 12.64 -19.13
CA LEU A 209 -10.84 13.39 -20.29
C LEU A 209 -12.33 13.75 -20.16
N ALA A 210 -13.14 12.87 -19.58
CA ALA A 210 -14.54 13.19 -19.29
C ALA A 210 -14.66 14.33 -18.25
N GLU A 211 -13.85 14.31 -17.19
CA GLU A 211 -13.77 15.40 -16.22
C GLU A 211 -13.32 16.72 -16.88
N TYR A 212 -12.30 16.67 -17.73
CA TYR A 212 -11.85 17.81 -18.53
C TYR A 212 -12.99 18.43 -19.32
N TRP A 213 -13.76 17.62 -20.06
CA TRP A 213 -14.87 18.12 -20.87
C TRP A 213 -16.02 18.67 -20.03
N LEU A 214 -16.31 18.07 -18.87
CA LEU A 214 -17.27 18.62 -17.91
C LEU A 214 -16.85 20.01 -17.44
N GLN A 215 -15.56 20.22 -17.15
CA GLN A 215 -15.04 21.55 -16.77
C GLN A 215 -15.06 22.56 -17.93
N LYS A 216 -15.02 22.09 -19.18
CA LYS A 216 -15.24 22.90 -20.38
C LYS A 216 -16.72 23.13 -20.71
N ASN A 217 -17.64 22.60 -19.91
CA ASN A 217 -19.09 22.60 -20.15
C ASN A 217 -19.49 21.89 -21.47
N ASP A 218 -18.70 20.93 -21.94
CA ASP A 218 -19.00 20.10 -23.10
C ASP A 218 -19.50 18.71 -22.64
N THR A 219 -20.79 18.64 -22.30
CA THR A 219 -21.42 17.40 -21.82
C THR A 219 -21.46 16.30 -22.88
N GLN A 220 -21.44 16.66 -24.17
CA GLN A 220 -21.43 15.70 -25.26
C GLN A 220 -20.09 14.96 -25.32
N GLN A 221 -18.97 15.70 -25.32
CA GLN A 221 -17.63 15.10 -25.31
C GLN A 221 -17.34 14.37 -24.00
N ALA A 222 -17.80 14.92 -22.86
CA ALA A 222 -17.72 14.23 -21.59
C ALA A 222 -18.43 12.87 -21.62
N GLY A 223 -19.64 12.82 -22.18
CA GLY A 223 -20.40 11.58 -22.33
C GLY A 223 -19.74 10.56 -23.27
N ILE A 224 -19.03 11.01 -24.31
CA ILE A 224 -18.26 10.11 -25.20
C ILE A 224 -17.09 9.49 -24.43
N ALA A 225 -16.29 10.30 -23.74
CA ALA A 225 -15.15 9.83 -22.96
C ALA A 225 -15.59 8.89 -21.83
N ALA A 226 -16.64 9.26 -21.08
CA ALA A 226 -17.20 8.41 -20.02
C ALA A 226 -17.72 7.06 -20.55
N ARG A 227 -18.30 6.99 -21.76
CA ARG A 227 -18.71 5.71 -22.37
C ARG A 227 -17.52 4.83 -22.73
N ARG A 228 -16.41 5.40 -23.22
CA ARG A 228 -15.19 4.64 -23.50
C ARG A 228 -14.58 4.08 -22.21
N ALA A 229 -14.44 4.92 -21.18
CA ALA A 229 -14.05 4.50 -19.84
C ALA A 229 -14.93 3.33 -19.33
N GLY A 230 -16.25 3.44 -19.46
CA GLY A 230 -17.17 2.39 -19.03
C GLY A 230 -17.00 1.07 -19.81
N ALA A 231 -16.68 1.15 -21.11
CA ALA A 231 -16.41 -0.02 -21.93
C ALA A 231 -15.09 -0.71 -21.53
N ASP A 232 -14.04 0.06 -21.23
CA ASP A 232 -12.78 -0.50 -20.76
C ASP A 232 -12.93 -1.08 -19.35
N LEU A 233 -13.64 -0.40 -18.46
CA LEU A 233 -14.00 -0.94 -17.15
C LEU A 233 -14.79 -2.26 -17.28
N ALA A 234 -15.73 -2.37 -18.23
CA ALA A 234 -16.44 -3.63 -18.44
C ALA A 234 -15.50 -4.77 -18.88
N ARG A 235 -14.48 -4.48 -19.71
CA ARG A 235 -13.46 -5.47 -20.10
C ARG A 235 -12.54 -5.86 -18.95
N LEU A 236 -12.29 -4.94 -18.03
CA LEU A 236 -11.44 -5.13 -16.86
C LEU A 236 -12.14 -5.84 -15.69
N THR A 237 -13.41 -6.23 -15.85
CA THR A 237 -14.18 -6.94 -14.84
C THR A 237 -13.41 -8.15 -14.32
N PRO A 238 -13.07 -8.21 -13.01
CA PRO A 238 -12.30 -9.30 -12.46
C PRO A 238 -13.04 -10.62 -12.59
N ALA A 239 -12.31 -11.70 -12.90
CA ALA A 239 -12.86 -13.05 -12.84
C ALA A 239 -13.33 -13.37 -11.40
N ALA A 240 -14.27 -14.31 -11.27
CA ALA A 240 -14.81 -14.71 -9.96
C ALA A 240 -13.72 -15.17 -8.96
N ASN A 241 -12.60 -15.69 -9.46
CA ASN A 241 -11.45 -16.16 -8.70
C ASN A 241 -10.26 -15.18 -8.72
N ALA A 242 -10.45 -13.93 -9.16
CA ALA A 242 -9.40 -12.92 -9.17
C ALA A 242 -8.77 -12.72 -7.78
N GLN A 243 -7.59 -12.11 -7.72
CA GLN A 243 -7.02 -11.72 -6.43
C GLN A 243 -7.83 -10.57 -5.83
N HIS A 244 -7.81 -10.44 -4.50
CA HIS A 244 -8.60 -9.42 -3.81
C HIS A 244 -8.19 -7.99 -4.18
N ASN A 245 -6.88 -7.73 -4.27
CA ASN A 245 -6.34 -6.44 -4.71
C ASN A 245 -6.89 -6.02 -6.09
N GLN A 246 -7.04 -6.95 -7.04
CA GLN A 246 -7.62 -6.70 -8.36
C GLN A 246 -9.09 -6.31 -8.24
N ARG A 247 -9.87 -7.00 -7.39
CA ARG A 247 -11.28 -6.63 -7.12
C ARG A 247 -11.42 -5.27 -6.45
N VAL A 248 -10.61 -4.95 -5.44
CA VAL A 248 -10.69 -3.67 -4.73
C VAL A 248 -10.30 -2.50 -5.64
N PHE A 249 -9.24 -2.67 -6.42
CA PHE A 249 -8.83 -1.67 -7.39
C PHE A 249 -9.93 -1.44 -8.43
N TYR A 250 -10.50 -2.51 -8.97
CA TYR A 250 -11.65 -2.44 -9.86
C TYR A 250 -12.86 -1.73 -9.26
N GLN A 251 -13.27 -2.09 -8.05
CA GLN A 251 -14.40 -1.46 -7.35
C GLN A 251 -14.17 0.02 -7.07
N THR A 252 -12.91 0.44 -6.92
CA THR A 252 -12.56 1.86 -6.74
C THR A 252 -12.79 2.63 -8.03
N GLU A 253 -12.30 2.12 -9.15
CA GLU A 253 -12.53 2.71 -10.48
C GLU A 253 -14.00 2.64 -10.90
N GLU A 254 -14.71 1.55 -10.57
CA GLU A 254 -16.15 1.41 -10.76
C GLU A 254 -16.93 2.50 -10.03
N LYS A 255 -16.59 2.79 -8.78
CA LYS A 255 -17.21 3.89 -8.02
C LYS A 255 -16.87 5.25 -8.63
N ARG A 256 -15.63 5.47 -9.06
CA ARG A 256 -15.20 6.71 -9.74
C ARG A 256 -16.02 6.92 -11.01
N TRP A 257 -16.05 5.90 -11.87
CA TRP A 257 -16.80 5.90 -13.12
C TRP A 257 -18.31 6.06 -12.91
N SER A 258 -18.92 5.41 -11.91
CA SER A 258 -20.36 5.50 -11.65
C SER A 258 -20.79 6.93 -11.31
N LYS A 259 -20.00 7.66 -10.51
CA LYS A 259 -20.24 9.08 -10.20
C LYS A 259 -20.10 9.96 -11.44
N LEU A 260 -19.10 9.67 -12.27
CA LEU A 260 -18.90 10.37 -13.54
C LEU A 260 -20.09 10.13 -14.49
N ALA A 261 -20.51 8.87 -14.64
CA ALA A 261 -21.65 8.45 -15.46
C ALA A 261 -22.95 9.17 -15.07
N GLU A 262 -23.23 9.29 -13.76
CA GLU A 262 -24.37 10.06 -13.25
C GLU A 262 -24.33 11.52 -13.72
N ARG A 263 -23.17 12.18 -13.61
CA ARG A 263 -22.99 13.59 -14.01
C ARG A 263 -23.15 13.84 -15.51
N VAL A 264 -22.90 12.83 -16.35
CA VAL A 264 -23.08 12.91 -17.81
C VAL A 264 -24.38 12.25 -18.30
N GLY A 265 -25.26 11.81 -17.40
CA GLY A 265 -26.56 11.22 -17.73
C GLY A 265 -26.50 9.83 -18.37
N ILE A 266 -25.51 9.01 -18.00
CA ILE A 266 -25.40 7.61 -18.42
C ILE A 266 -26.06 6.70 -17.36
N GLU A 267 -26.96 5.81 -17.79
CA GLU A 267 -27.57 4.80 -16.92
C GLU A 267 -26.57 3.68 -16.59
N ALA A 268 -25.87 3.82 -15.46
CA ALA A 268 -24.86 2.85 -15.00
C ALA A 268 -25.44 1.48 -14.59
N ALA A 269 -26.73 1.42 -14.25
CA ALA A 269 -27.41 0.22 -13.73
C ALA A 269 -27.42 -0.98 -14.69
N LEU A 270 -27.13 -0.75 -15.97
CA LEU A 270 -27.08 -1.78 -17.01
C LEU A 270 -25.73 -2.49 -17.09
N LEU A 271 -24.66 -1.97 -16.45
CA LEU A 271 -23.31 -2.52 -16.58
C LEU A 271 -22.82 -3.24 -15.33
N PHE A 272 -23.19 -2.80 -14.12
CA PHE A 272 -22.59 -3.33 -12.90
C PHE A 272 -23.58 -3.45 -11.73
N GLN A 273 -23.82 -4.68 -11.26
CA GLN A 273 -24.38 -4.93 -9.93
C GLN A 273 -23.21 -5.15 -8.97
N PRO A 274 -23.12 -4.43 -7.83
CA PRO A 274 -22.05 -4.67 -6.87
C PRO A 274 -22.12 -6.13 -6.40
N GLN A 275 -21.12 -6.92 -6.78
CA GLN A 275 -21.03 -8.32 -6.37
C GLN A 275 -20.78 -8.38 -4.86
N GLN A 276 -21.82 -8.73 -4.10
CA GLN A 276 -21.62 -9.16 -2.72
C GLN A 276 -20.88 -10.50 -2.73
N VAL A 277 -19.85 -10.62 -1.89
CA VAL A 277 -19.14 -11.90 -1.71
C VAL A 277 -20.11 -12.91 -1.12
N ASP A 278 -20.39 -13.99 -1.86
CA ASP A 278 -21.11 -15.15 -1.34
C ASP A 278 -20.16 -15.99 -0.48
N TRP A 279 -20.08 -15.65 0.81
CA TRP A 279 -19.18 -16.30 1.78
C TRP A 279 -19.42 -17.82 1.92
N ALA A 280 -20.59 -18.32 1.52
CA ALA A 280 -20.83 -19.76 1.48
C ALA A 280 -19.99 -20.44 0.39
N LYS A 281 -19.80 -19.78 -0.75
CA LYS A 281 -19.06 -20.29 -1.93
C LYS A 281 -17.57 -19.97 -1.93
N VAL A 282 -17.08 -19.13 -1.01
CA VAL A 282 -15.65 -18.84 -0.87
C VAL A 282 -14.88 -20.15 -0.66
N ALA A 283 -13.81 -20.33 -1.44
CA ALA A 283 -12.97 -21.52 -1.34
C ALA A 283 -12.29 -21.58 0.04
N ARG A 284 -12.10 -22.81 0.54
CA ARG A 284 -11.57 -23.08 1.88
C ARG A 284 -10.34 -23.98 1.78
N ILE A 285 -9.21 -23.53 2.30
CA ILE A 285 -7.94 -24.26 2.25
C ILE A 285 -7.60 -24.76 3.65
N PRO A 286 -7.42 -26.07 3.88
CA PRO A 286 -6.97 -26.58 5.17
C PRO A 286 -5.61 -26.00 5.56
N LEU A 287 -5.50 -25.44 6.77
CA LEU A 287 -4.20 -25.05 7.31
C LEU A 287 -3.46 -26.29 7.80
N SER A 288 -2.15 -26.35 7.55
CA SER A 288 -1.28 -27.33 8.19
C SER A 288 -0.96 -26.92 9.64
N ASP A 289 -0.47 -27.86 10.44
CA ASP A 289 -0.14 -27.58 11.84
C ASP A 289 0.93 -26.49 11.95
N PHE A 290 0.73 -25.59 12.92
CA PHE A 290 1.67 -24.53 13.24
C PHE A 290 1.83 -24.39 14.75
N GLN A 291 2.88 -23.65 15.12
CA GLN A 291 3.08 -23.18 16.48
C GLN A 291 3.61 -21.75 16.43
N ALA A 292 3.08 -20.89 17.28
CA ALA A 292 3.62 -19.56 17.53
C ALA A 292 3.38 -19.16 19.00
N THR A 293 4.16 -18.21 19.50
CA THR A 293 4.04 -17.70 20.87
C THR A 293 3.60 -16.26 20.81
N ASP A 294 2.63 -15.89 21.64
CA ASP A 294 2.18 -14.50 21.72
C ASP A 294 3.09 -13.65 22.61
N LEU A 295 2.87 -12.33 22.59
CA LEU A 295 3.65 -11.36 23.36
C LEU A 295 3.55 -11.55 24.89
N THR A 296 2.59 -12.33 25.38
CA THR A 296 2.44 -12.70 26.80
C THR A 296 3.17 -13.98 27.17
N GLY A 297 3.72 -14.69 26.19
CA GLY A 297 4.41 -15.97 26.37
C GLY A 297 3.50 -17.19 26.23
N ARG A 298 2.21 -17.03 25.89
CA ARG A 298 1.31 -18.15 25.63
C ARG A 298 1.61 -18.75 24.26
N ARG A 299 1.75 -20.08 24.23
CA ARG A 299 1.89 -20.87 23.01
C ARG A 299 0.51 -21.11 22.38
N TRP A 300 0.44 -20.94 21.07
CA TRP A 300 -0.72 -21.17 20.22
C TRP A 300 -0.40 -22.19 19.14
N THR A 301 -1.38 -23.03 18.83
CA THR A 301 -1.32 -24.07 17.81
C THR A 301 -2.61 -24.10 16.99
N LEU A 302 -2.62 -24.79 15.85
CA LEU A 302 -3.85 -25.01 15.07
C LEU A 302 -4.94 -25.71 15.90
N GLN A 303 -4.56 -26.57 16.85
CA GLN A 303 -5.51 -27.26 17.72
C GLN A 303 -6.26 -26.29 18.65
N ASP A 304 -5.64 -25.16 19.03
CA ASP A 304 -6.31 -24.11 19.81
C ASP A 304 -7.37 -23.36 18.99
N TRP A 305 -7.27 -23.42 17.65
CA TRP A 305 -8.18 -22.76 16.72
C TRP A 305 -9.33 -23.67 16.28
N LYS A 306 -9.12 -25.00 16.27
CA LYS A 306 -10.18 -25.96 15.94
C LYS A 306 -11.38 -25.82 16.88
N GLY A 307 -12.58 -25.90 16.29
CA GLY A 307 -13.84 -25.63 16.96
C GLY A 307 -14.17 -24.14 17.12
N LYS A 308 -13.34 -23.23 16.57
CA LYS A 308 -13.55 -21.78 16.65
C LYS A 308 -13.43 -21.15 15.28
N VAL A 309 -14.27 -20.15 14.99
CA VAL A 309 -14.02 -19.24 13.87
C VAL A 309 -13.03 -18.18 14.34
N VAL A 310 -11.93 -18.03 13.61
CA VAL A 310 -10.81 -17.17 13.97
C VAL A 310 -10.70 -16.03 12.97
N LEU A 311 -10.82 -14.80 13.44
CA LEU A 311 -10.33 -13.65 12.69
C LEU A 311 -8.83 -13.53 12.91
N VAL A 312 -8.07 -13.56 11.83
CA VAL A 312 -6.63 -13.34 11.83
C VAL A 312 -6.34 -12.02 11.14
N ASN A 313 -5.73 -11.08 11.86
CA ASN A 313 -5.27 -9.81 11.32
C ASN A 313 -3.74 -9.79 11.26
N MET A 314 -3.16 -9.37 10.14
CA MET A 314 -1.72 -9.17 9.97
C MET A 314 -1.40 -7.68 9.89
N TRP A 315 -0.42 -7.24 10.67
CA TRP A 315 -0.02 -5.83 10.76
C TRP A 315 1.45 -5.65 11.13
N ALA A 316 1.93 -4.40 11.06
CA ALA A 316 3.22 -3.99 11.58
C ALA A 316 3.13 -2.60 12.23
N THR A 317 4.03 -2.29 13.16
CA THR A 317 4.03 -1.02 13.90
C THR A 317 4.33 0.20 13.05
N TRP A 318 5.12 0.03 11.98
CA TRP A 318 5.35 1.08 10.98
C TRP A 318 4.19 1.25 9.99
N CYS A 319 3.22 0.33 9.98
CA CYS A 319 2.09 0.37 9.08
C CYS A 319 0.97 1.27 9.65
N THR A 320 0.97 2.50 9.16
CA THR A 320 -0.02 3.54 9.41
C THR A 320 -1.48 3.08 9.24
N PRO A 321 -1.91 2.48 8.10
CA PRO A 321 -3.29 1.97 7.97
C PRO A 321 -3.62 0.83 8.94
N CYS A 322 -2.64 0.00 9.30
CA CYS A 322 -2.85 -1.03 10.31
C CYS A 322 -3.16 -0.44 11.68
N ARG A 323 -2.39 0.58 12.10
CA ARG A 323 -2.64 1.29 13.36
C ARG A 323 -4.04 1.92 13.39
N ALA A 324 -4.55 2.36 12.24
CA ALA A 324 -5.92 2.84 12.11
C ALA A 324 -6.96 1.76 12.40
N GLU A 325 -6.64 0.52 12.04
CA GLU A 325 -7.50 -0.65 12.13
C GLU A 325 -7.50 -1.31 13.52
N LEU A 326 -6.36 -1.31 14.24
CA LEU A 326 -6.22 -1.97 15.54
C LEU A 326 -7.28 -1.60 16.59
N PRO A 327 -7.79 -0.36 16.71
CA PRO A 327 -8.92 -0.05 17.59
C PRO A 327 -10.19 -0.84 17.25
N TYR A 328 -10.43 -1.13 15.98
CA TYR A 328 -11.59 -1.92 15.53
C TYR A 328 -11.35 -3.42 15.71
N ILE A 329 -10.10 -3.89 15.60
CA ILE A 329 -9.70 -5.24 16.03
C ILE A 329 -9.95 -5.42 17.53
N GLN A 330 -9.62 -4.43 18.36
CA GLN A 330 -9.94 -4.43 19.79
C GLN A 330 -11.45 -4.51 20.03
N LYS A 331 -12.27 -3.72 19.32
CA LYS A 331 -13.73 -3.80 19.40
C LYS A 331 -14.26 -5.20 19.04
N LEU A 332 -13.72 -5.83 18.00
CA LEU A 332 -14.10 -7.20 17.62
C LEU A 332 -13.69 -8.20 18.70
N HIS A 333 -12.46 -8.09 19.22
CA HIS A 333 -11.97 -8.93 20.31
C HIS A 333 -12.86 -8.83 21.57
N GLU A 334 -13.28 -7.62 21.92
CA GLU A 334 -14.21 -7.38 23.03
C GLU A 334 -15.62 -7.92 22.75
N ALA A 335 -16.13 -7.74 21.53
CA ALA A 335 -17.44 -8.23 21.13
C ALA A 335 -17.56 -9.77 21.20
N PHE A 336 -16.44 -10.48 21.02
CA PHE A 336 -16.38 -11.93 21.16
C PHE A 336 -15.86 -12.41 22.53
N ARG A 337 -15.53 -11.49 23.45
CA ARG A 337 -15.09 -11.84 24.79
C ARG A 337 -16.18 -12.64 25.51
N GLY A 338 -15.83 -13.82 26.02
CA GLY A 338 -16.77 -14.75 26.66
C GLY A 338 -17.39 -15.79 25.73
N ARG A 339 -17.23 -15.67 24.41
CA ARG A 339 -17.56 -16.74 23.47
C ARG A 339 -16.42 -17.74 23.35
N LEU A 340 -16.78 -19.03 23.40
CA LEU A 340 -15.81 -20.12 23.30
C LEU A 340 -15.53 -20.53 21.86
N ASP A 341 -16.38 -20.12 20.92
CA ASP A 341 -16.39 -20.56 19.53
C ASP A 341 -15.91 -19.48 18.54
N ARG A 342 -15.52 -18.29 19.03
CA ARG A 342 -15.04 -17.16 18.23
C ARG A 342 -13.82 -16.54 18.89
N ILE A 343 -12.77 -16.29 18.12
CA ILE A 343 -11.56 -15.62 18.63
C ILE A 343 -10.99 -14.66 17.59
N VAL A 344 -10.34 -13.61 18.10
CA VAL A 344 -9.55 -12.67 17.30
C VAL A 344 -8.09 -12.91 17.65
N ILE A 345 -7.28 -13.18 16.64
CA ILE A 345 -5.84 -13.38 16.75
C ILE A 345 -5.16 -12.37 15.84
N SER A 346 -4.11 -11.74 16.35
CA SER A 346 -3.35 -10.75 15.61
C SER A 346 -1.92 -11.23 15.40
N ILE A 347 -1.37 -10.98 14.21
CA ILE A 347 -0.03 -11.34 13.81
C ILE A 347 0.73 -10.07 13.50
N ASP A 348 1.71 -9.78 14.33
CA ASP A 348 2.67 -8.74 14.07
C ASP A 348 3.82 -9.31 13.22
N VAL A 349 4.26 -8.54 12.24
CA VAL A 349 5.32 -8.96 11.32
C VAL A 349 6.55 -8.05 11.34
N ASP A 350 6.71 -7.26 12.40
CA ASP A 350 7.95 -6.57 12.67
C ASP A 350 9.10 -7.55 12.91
N SER A 351 10.31 -7.10 12.61
CA SER A 351 11.52 -7.87 12.91
C SER A 351 11.84 -7.93 14.41
N ASP A 352 11.30 -7.00 15.20
CA ASP A 352 11.50 -6.91 16.64
C ASP A 352 10.15 -6.89 17.37
N ALA A 353 9.86 -7.96 18.12
CA ALA A 353 8.66 -8.11 18.91
C ALA A 353 8.46 -6.98 19.95
N GLU A 354 9.51 -6.30 20.40
CA GLU A 354 9.38 -5.23 21.38
C GLU A 354 8.66 -3.99 20.82
N LEU A 355 8.76 -3.75 19.51
CA LEU A 355 8.01 -2.68 18.84
C LEU A 355 6.50 -2.91 19.02
N ALA A 356 6.05 -4.13 18.74
CA ALA A 356 4.67 -4.54 18.90
C ALA A 356 4.23 -4.48 20.37
N ARG A 357 5.08 -4.98 21.30
CA ARG A 357 4.80 -4.92 22.75
C ARG A 357 4.59 -3.50 23.24
N ARG A 358 5.43 -2.56 22.81
CA ARG A 358 5.31 -1.16 23.19
C ARG A 358 3.98 -0.59 22.69
N LEU A 359 3.67 -0.76 21.41
CA LEU A 359 2.43 -0.23 20.82
C LEU A 359 1.18 -0.79 21.50
N VAL A 360 1.13 -2.11 21.73
CA VAL A 360 0.02 -2.81 22.40
C VAL A 360 -0.19 -2.27 23.81
N ARG A 361 0.89 -2.07 24.59
CA ARG A 361 0.82 -1.51 25.95
C ARG A 361 0.37 -0.06 25.95
N GLU A 362 0.92 0.77 25.06
CA GLU A 362 0.58 2.20 24.95
C GLU A 362 -0.92 2.43 24.66
N HIS A 363 -1.52 1.56 23.85
CA HIS A 363 -2.92 1.70 23.44
C HIS A 363 -3.90 0.83 24.25
N GLY A 364 -3.40 0.03 25.20
CA GLY A 364 -4.22 -0.84 26.04
C GLY A 364 -4.90 -1.99 25.31
N TYR A 365 -4.33 -2.47 24.20
CA TYR A 365 -4.90 -3.59 23.44
C TYR A 365 -4.76 -4.90 24.21
N THR A 366 -5.81 -5.74 24.14
CA THR A 366 -5.89 -6.99 24.91
C THR A 366 -6.04 -8.24 24.05
N PHE A 367 -6.17 -8.10 22.73
CA PHE A 367 -6.17 -9.25 21.84
C PHE A 367 -4.80 -9.93 21.80
N PRO A 368 -4.73 -11.26 21.62
CA PRO A 368 -3.46 -11.95 21.44
C PRO A 368 -2.70 -11.44 20.21
N VAL A 369 -1.42 -11.11 20.40
CA VAL A 369 -0.51 -10.69 19.32
C VAL A 369 0.64 -11.67 19.23
N LEU A 370 0.84 -12.27 18.06
CA LEU A 370 1.94 -13.18 17.77
C LEU A 370 2.91 -12.47 16.82
N ASN A 371 4.14 -12.18 17.27
CA ASN A 371 5.18 -11.68 16.39
C ASN A 371 5.78 -12.86 15.61
N SER A 372 5.29 -13.08 14.38
CA SER A 372 5.67 -14.25 13.57
C SER A 372 5.37 -14.06 12.09
N ARG A 373 6.37 -13.57 11.34
CA ARG A 373 6.34 -13.57 9.86
C ARG A 373 6.04 -14.95 9.30
N ARG A 374 6.66 -15.99 9.87
CA ARG A 374 6.45 -17.38 9.45
C ARG A 374 4.99 -17.83 9.55
N LEU A 375 4.29 -17.46 10.62
CA LEU A 375 2.86 -17.78 10.73
C LEU A 375 2.03 -16.98 9.74
N ALA A 376 2.42 -15.73 9.47
CA ALA A 376 1.76 -14.90 8.48
C ALA A 376 1.85 -15.52 7.07
N ASP A 377 3.04 -15.97 6.67
CA ASP A 377 3.28 -16.67 5.41
C ASP A 377 2.47 -17.99 5.35
N HIS A 378 2.40 -18.72 6.47
CA HIS A 378 1.62 -19.96 6.61
C HIS A 378 0.12 -19.76 6.42
N ILE A 379 -0.41 -18.60 6.81
CA ILE A 379 -1.82 -18.20 6.64
C ILE A 379 -2.05 -17.60 5.24
N ASN A 380 -1.07 -17.68 4.36
CA ASN A 380 -1.13 -17.21 2.98
C ASN A 380 -1.51 -15.72 2.89
N PHE A 381 -0.97 -14.91 3.82
CA PHE A 381 -0.98 -13.48 3.66
C PHE A 381 -0.01 -13.08 2.55
N GLU A 382 -0.42 -12.14 1.70
CA GLU A 382 0.42 -11.62 0.62
C GLU A 382 1.45 -10.60 1.14
N ASN A 383 2.34 -10.11 0.28
CA ASN A 383 3.23 -9.01 0.65
C ASN A 383 2.43 -7.72 0.85
N GLY A 384 2.48 -7.16 2.06
CA GLY A 384 1.80 -5.92 2.41
C GLY A 384 0.93 -6.06 3.66
N VAL A 385 0.66 -4.95 4.34
CA VAL A 385 -0.17 -4.87 5.55
C VAL A 385 -1.03 -3.58 5.48
N PRO A 386 -2.23 -3.53 6.09
CA PRO A 386 -2.89 -4.59 6.85
C PRO A 386 -3.50 -5.66 5.95
N GLN A 387 -3.76 -6.83 6.53
CA GLN A 387 -4.58 -7.84 5.89
C GLN A 387 -5.42 -8.60 6.91
N ASN A 388 -6.62 -9.01 6.52
CA ASN A 388 -7.53 -9.76 7.38
C ASN A 388 -7.99 -11.05 6.70
N ARG A 389 -8.06 -12.13 7.48
CA ARG A 389 -8.52 -13.44 7.02
C ARG A 389 -9.39 -14.11 8.08
N ILE A 390 -10.27 -15.01 7.62
CA ILE A 390 -11.09 -15.86 8.48
C ILE A 390 -10.62 -17.30 8.35
N VAL A 391 -10.46 -17.97 9.49
CA VAL A 391 -10.31 -19.42 9.58
C VAL A 391 -11.59 -19.99 10.17
N ASP A 392 -12.18 -20.98 9.51
CA ASP A 392 -13.39 -21.64 9.98
C ASP A 392 -13.12 -22.62 11.15
N ALA A 393 -14.18 -23.17 11.75
CA ALA A 393 -14.04 -24.03 12.92
C ALA A 393 -13.36 -25.37 12.62
N GLN A 394 -13.16 -25.73 11.36
CA GLN A 394 -12.41 -26.93 10.97
C GLN A 394 -10.92 -26.63 10.75
N GLY A 395 -10.48 -25.37 10.93
CA GLY A 395 -9.11 -24.95 10.71
C GLY A 395 -8.79 -24.70 9.23
N ARG A 396 -9.79 -24.32 8.43
CA ARG A 396 -9.62 -23.99 7.01
C ARG A 396 -9.69 -22.49 6.80
N LEU A 397 -8.71 -21.95 6.09
CA LEU A 397 -8.64 -20.56 5.68
C LEU A 397 -9.68 -20.28 4.59
N LEU A 398 -10.51 -19.27 4.79
CA LEU A 398 -11.31 -18.66 3.73
C LEU A 398 -10.36 -17.83 2.87
N VAL A 399 -10.31 -18.13 1.56
CA VAL A 399 -9.36 -17.48 0.65
C VAL A 399 -9.65 -15.99 0.46
N GLU A 400 -10.92 -15.60 0.59
CA GLU A 400 -11.34 -14.20 0.46
C GLU A 400 -10.97 -13.44 1.74
N PRO A 401 -10.21 -12.33 1.62
CA PRO A 401 -9.92 -11.48 2.76
C PRO A 401 -11.10 -10.61 3.17
N VAL A 402 -11.03 -10.10 4.40
CA VAL A 402 -12.11 -9.31 5.01
C VAL A 402 -11.61 -7.90 5.29
N GLU A 403 -11.37 -7.14 4.23
CA GLU A 403 -10.77 -5.81 4.36
C GLU A 403 -11.77 -4.72 4.73
N GLY A 404 -11.29 -3.73 5.47
CA GLY A 404 -12.04 -2.53 5.83
C GLY A 404 -11.64 -1.98 7.20
N THR A 405 -12.28 -0.89 7.60
CA THR A 405 -12.07 -0.25 8.89
C THR A 405 -13.36 0.51 9.27
N GLY A 406 -13.50 0.91 10.53
CA GLY A 406 -14.71 1.60 11.00
C GLY A 406 -15.80 0.67 11.56
N ASP A 407 -16.83 1.26 12.16
CA ASP A 407 -17.89 0.52 12.84
C ASP A 407 -18.78 -0.30 11.90
N ALA A 408 -18.96 0.15 10.65
CA ALA A 408 -19.68 -0.62 9.64
C ALA A 408 -18.92 -1.92 9.29
N TRP A 409 -17.60 -1.85 9.18
CA TRP A 409 -16.75 -3.01 8.97
C TRP A 409 -16.80 -3.97 10.17
N VAL A 410 -16.75 -3.46 11.41
CA VAL A 410 -16.94 -4.28 12.63
C VAL A 410 -18.28 -5.03 12.58
N GLY A 411 -19.37 -4.36 12.19
CA GLY A 411 -20.68 -4.98 12.04
C GLY A 411 -20.69 -6.11 11.01
N MET A 412 -20.09 -5.87 9.85
CA MET A 412 -19.96 -6.86 8.78
C MET A 412 -19.13 -8.07 9.22
N VAL A 413 -17.96 -7.87 9.82
CA VAL A 413 -17.08 -8.96 10.29
C VAL A 413 -17.79 -9.81 11.34
N LYS A 414 -18.56 -9.19 12.25
CA LYS A 414 -19.35 -9.93 13.24
C LYS A 414 -20.38 -10.84 12.58
N ALA A 415 -21.17 -10.29 11.66
CA ALA A 415 -22.17 -11.08 10.93
C ALA A 415 -21.50 -12.23 10.16
N LEU A 416 -20.40 -11.96 9.47
CA LEU A 416 -19.65 -12.97 8.75
C LEU A 416 -19.14 -14.09 9.68
N MET A 417 -18.51 -13.73 10.80
CA MET A 417 -18.02 -14.72 11.75
C MET A 417 -19.17 -15.54 12.36
N ASP A 418 -20.36 -14.99 12.51
CA ASP A 418 -21.53 -15.73 12.98
C ASP A 418 -22.10 -16.69 11.91
N GLU A 419 -22.02 -16.32 10.63
CA GLU A 419 -22.46 -17.15 9.50
C GLU A 419 -21.49 -18.30 9.17
N VAL A 420 -20.19 -18.07 9.29
CA VAL A 420 -19.15 -19.09 9.05
C VAL A 420 -19.23 -20.15 10.14
N LYS A 421 -19.26 -21.43 9.72
CA LYS A 421 -19.38 -22.59 10.61
C LYS A 421 -18.09 -23.36 10.76
#